data_AF-A0A127SYE1-F1
#
_entry.id   AF-A0A127SYE1-F1
#
_cell.length_a   1.000
_cell.length_b   1.000
_cell.length_c   1.000
_cell.angle_alpha   90.00
_cell.angle_beta   90.00
_cell.angle_gamma   90.00
#
_symmetry.space_group_name_H-M   'P 1'
#
loop_
_entity.id
_entity.type
_entity.pdbx_description
1 polymer ?
#
loop_
_entity_poly.entity_id
_entity_poly.type
_entity_poly.pdbx_seq_one_letter_code
_entity_poly.pdbx_strand_id
1 'polypeptide(L)'
;AREYFPKLVLHGSTQMGLHNSAGLAYAGKLGLSRVILERQTTLAELEQIMRSKPPVEVEIFIHGALCCCISGTCLLSSWLGGWSGNRGKCKQPCRRRHRSADGNGFFLS
;
A
#
# COMPACT_ATOMS: atom_id res chain seq x y z
N ALA A 1 10.79 6.86 17.44
CA ALA A 1 9.71 7.87 17.49
C ALA A 1 9.23 8.13 18.92
N ARG A 2 8.82 7.11 19.68
CA ARG A 2 8.25 7.33 21.03
C ARG A 2 9.23 7.95 22.05
N GLU A 3 10.53 7.72 21.90
CA GLU A 3 11.56 8.31 22.74
C GLU A 3 11.82 9.80 22.40
N TYR A 4 12.16 10.09 21.14
CA TYR A 4 12.56 11.44 20.72
C TYR A 4 11.40 12.36 20.30
N PHE A 5 10.26 11.79 19.89
CA PHE A 5 9.10 12.52 19.35
C PHE A 5 7.78 11.91 19.88
N PRO A 6 7.55 11.90 21.20
CA PRO A 6 6.42 11.19 21.81
C PRO A 6 5.04 11.68 21.36
N LYS A 7 4.94 12.97 21.00
CA LYS A 7 3.71 13.62 20.53
C LYS A 7 3.43 13.43 19.04
N LEU A 8 4.36 12.81 18.29
CA LEU A 8 4.16 12.60 16.86
C LEU A 8 3.06 11.56 16.64
N VAL A 9 2.05 11.94 15.86
CA VAL A 9 0.99 11.02 15.43
C VAL A 9 1.57 10.05 14.42
N LEU A 10 1.33 8.75 14.63
CA LEU A 10 1.87 7.70 13.78
C LEU A 10 0.77 7.11 12.91
N HIS A 11 0.97 7.14 11.60
CA HIS A 11 0.07 6.53 10.62
C HIS A 11 0.75 5.33 9.97
N GLY A 12 -0.02 4.26 9.74
CA GLY A 12 0.40 3.13 8.93
C GLY A 12 0.09 3.40 7.46
N SER A 13 1.12 3.38 6.60
CA SER A 13 0.94 3.53 5.16
C SER A 13 0.52 2.23 4.50
N THR A 14 0.07 2.29 3.25
CA THR A 14 -0.24 1.11 2.44
C THR A 14 0.90 0.08 2.39
N GLN A 15 2.16 0.52 2.56
CA GLN A 15 3.32 -0.38 2.53
C GLN A 15 3.40 -1.30 3.76
N MET A 16 2.59 -1.06 4.79
CA MET A 16 2.44 -2.01 5.91
C MET A 16 1.61 -3.24 5.56
N GLY A 17 0.94 -3.25 4.40
CA GLY A 17 0.19 -4.42 3.92
C GLY A 17 -1.05 -4.76 4.76
N LEU A 18 -1.60 -3.81 5.50
CA LEU A 18 -2.76 -4.04 6.37
C LEU A 18 -4.05 -4.00 5.55
N HIS A 19 -4.79 -5.12 5.54
CA HIS A 19 -6.00 -5.32 4.73
C HIS A 19 -7.09 -6.11 5.47
N ASN A 20 -6.98 -6.28 6.80
CA ASN A 20 -7.95 -7.04 7.59
C ASN A 20 -8.04 -6.54 9.04
N SER A 21 -9.07 -6.99 9.76
CA SER A 21 -9.37 -6.57 11.14
C SER A 21 -8.27 -6.94 12.13
N ALA A 22 -7.63 -8.11 11.99
CA ALA A 22 -6.52 -8.53 12.84
C ALA A 22 -5.31 -7.60 12.69
N GLY A 23 -5.00 -7.19 11.46
CA GLY A 23 -3.96 -6.21 11.15
C GLY A 23 -4.23 -4.84 11.76
N LEU A 24 -5.49 -4.38 11.72
CA LEU A 24 -5.90 -3.12 12.36
C LEU A 24 -5.86 -3.18 13.89
N ALA A 25 -6.24 -4.32 14.47
CA ALA A 25 -6.09 -4.54 15.91
C ALA A 25 -4.61 -4.52 16.33
N TYR A 26 -3.74 -5.12 15.52
CA TYR A 26 -2.29 -5.07 15.73
C TYR A 26 -1.73 -3.65 15.59
N ALA A 27 -2.20 -2.88 14.59
CA ALA A 27 -1.83 -1.47 14.43
C ALA A 27 -2.18 -0.62 15.65
N GLY A 28 -3.35 -0.86 16.27
CA GLY A 28 -3.72 -0.21 17.53
C GLY A 28 -2.75 -0.53 18.67
N LYS A 29 -2.31 -1.80 18.80
CA LYS A 29 -1.29 -2.20 19.79
C LYS A 29 0.07 -1.53 19.56
N LEU A 30 0.41 -1.23 18.31
CA LEU A 30 1.61 -0.47 17.95
C LEU A 30 1.48 1.04 18.22
N GLY A 31 0.29 1.51 18.63
CA GLY A 31 0.01 2.92 18.89
C GLY A 31 -0.11 3.75 17.61
N LEU A 32 -0.54 3.14 16.49
CA LEU A 32 -0.90 3.88 15.29
C LEU A 32 -2.27 4.53 15.49
N SER A 33 -2.43 5.77 15.02
CA SER A 33 -3.70 6.50 15.10
C SER A 33 -4.56 6.28 13.85
N ARG A 34 -3.93 6.01 12.71
CA ARG A 34 -4.59 5.77 11.43
C ARG A 34 -3.85 4.71 10.63
N VAL A 35 -4.60 3.92 9.87
CA VAL A 35 -4.06 2.98 8.89
C VAL A 35 -4.69 3.25 7.53
N ILE A 36 -3.84 3.35 6.52
CA ILE A 36 -4.25 3.42 5.13
C ILE A 36 -4.24 2.00 4.57
N LEU A 37 -5.42 1.46 4.26
CA LEU A 37 -5.57 0.08 3.79
C LEU A 37 -4.93 -0.14 2.43
N GLU A 38 -4.62 -1.40 2.14
CA GLU A 38 -4.16 -1.82 0.83
C GLU A 38 -5.14 -1.40 -0.29
N ARG A 39 -4.60 -1.02 -1.45
CA ARG A 39 -5.40 -0.46 -2.56
C ARG A 39 -6.29 -1.49 -3.26
N GLN A 40 -6.02 -2.77 -3.04
CA GLN A 40 -6.79 -3.89 -3.57
C GLN A 40 -7.93 -4.35 -2.64
N THR A 41 -8.08 -3.76 -1.45
CA THR A 41 -9.17 -4.10 -0.53
C THR A 41 -10.52 -3.75 -1.15
N THR A 42 -11.39 -4.74 -1.26
CA THR A 42 -12.72 -4.61 -1.84
C THR A 42 -13.69 -3.92 -0.87
N LEU A 43 -14.80 -3.40 -1.40
CA LEU A 43 -15.86 -2.83 -0.55
C LEU A 43 -16.46 -3.86 0.42
N ALA A 44 -16.62 -5.11 -0.01
CA ALA A 44 -17.16 -6.17 0.85
C ALA A 44 -16.22 -6.48 2.02
N GLU A 45 -14.91 -6.54 1.78
CA GLU A 45 -13.89 -6.70 2.83
C GLU A 45 -13.87 -5.48 3.76
N LEU A 46 -13.95 -4.27 3.20
CA LEU A 46 -14.02 -3.03 3.98
C LEU A 46 -15.23 -3.03 4.92
N GLU A 47 -16.42 -3.43 4.46
CA GLU A 47 -17.59 -3.55 5.33
C GLU A 47 -17.35 -4.51 6.50
N GLN A 48 -16.76 -5.67 6.23
CA GLN A 48 -16.43 -6.65 7.28
C GLN A 48 -15.42 -6.09 8.28
N ILE A 49 -14.39 -5.40 7.79
CA ILE A 49 -13.40 -4.71 8.61
C ILE A 49 -14.07 -3.66 9.51
N MET A 50 -14.92 -2.80 8.95
CA MET A 50 -15.55 -1.73 9.73
C MET A 50 -16.55 -2.28 10.76
N ARG A 51 -17.25 -3.38 10.46
CA ARG A 51 -18.10 -4.09 11.42
C ARG A 51 -17.33 -4.59 12.64
N SER A 52 -16.03 -4.90 12.49
CA SER A 52 -15.19 -5.31 13.63
C SER A 52 -14.79 -4.16 14.55
N LYS A 53 -15.21 -2.92 14.26
CA LYS A 53 -14.91 -1.70 15.04
C LYS A 53 -13.41 -1.54 15.31
N PRO A 54 -12.60 -1.30 14.26
CA PRO A 54 -11.15 -1.22 14.42
C PRO A 54 -10.77 -0.12 15.42
N PRO A 55 -9.70 -0.34 16.23
CA PRO A 55 -9.29 0.62 17.25
C PRO A 55 -8.52 1.83 16.70
N VAL A 56 -8.38 1.92 15.38
CA VAL A 56 -7.62 2.96 14.66
C VAL A 56 -8.49 3.54 13.56
N GLU A 57 -8.22 4.78 13.15
CA GLU A 57 -8.85 5.35 11.97
C GLU A 57 -8.46 4.56 10.71
N VAL A 58 -9.41 4.41 9.79
CA VAL A 58 -9.21 3.71 8.52
C VAL A 58 -9.31 4.73 7.39
N GLU A 59 -8.27 4.77 6.55
CA GLU A 59 -8.23 5.58 5.32
C GLU A 59 -8.08 4.64 4.11
N ILE A 60 -8.73 4.98 2.99
CA ILE A 60 -8.72 4.18 1.77
C ILE A 60 -8.48 5.04 0.54
N PHE A 61 -7.91 4.43 -0.50
CA PHE A 61 -7.80 5.04 -1.82
C PHE A 61 -9.04 4.69 -2.65
N ILE A 62 -9.77 5.70 -3.13
CA ILE A 62 -10.91 5.52 -4.04
C ILE A 62 -10.48 5.50 -5.51
N HIS A 63 -9.42 6.24 -5.85
CA HIS A 63 -8.95 6.41 -7.22
C HIS A 63 -7.42 6.53 -7.26
N GLY A 64 -6.81 6.08 -8.36
CA GLY A 64 -5.40 6.23 -8.63
C GLY A 64 -4.80 5.02 -9.34
N ALA A 65 -3.47 4.94 -9.37
CA ALA A 65 -2.76 3.83 -9.95
C ALA A 65 -2.70 2.64 -8.98
N LEU A 66 -3.33 1.52 -9.34
CA LEU A 66 -3.07 0.23 -8.68
C LEU A 66 -1.67 -0.24 -9.08
N CYS A 67 -0.94 -0.75 -8.09
CA CYS A 67 0.39 -1.33 -8.33
C CYS A 67 0.21 -2.76 -8.83
N CYS A 68 1.02 -3.19 -9.80
CA CYS A 68 1.08 -4.59 -10.24
C CYS A 68 1.64 -5.52 -9.16
N CYS A 69 2.21 -4.96 -8.09
CA CYS A 69 2.69 -5.67 -6.91
C CYS A 69 1.92 -5.22 -5.68
N ILE A 70 1.91 -6.05 -4.64
CA ILE A 70 1.18 -5.82 -3.39
C ILE A 70 1.62 -4.48 -2.76
N SER A 71 0.70 -3.52 -2.73
CA SER A 71 0.81 -2.19 -2.09
C SER A 71 2.11 -1.41 -2.32
N GLY A 72 2.70 -1.53 -3.52
CA GLY A 72 3.90 -0.78 -3.89
C GLY A 72 5.22 -1.46 -3.51
N THR A 73 5.18 -2.67 -2.98
CA THR A 73 6.37 -3.49 -2.66
C THR A 73 6.97 -4.09 -3.94
N CYS A 74 7.50 -3.23 -4.80
CA CYS A 74 8.20 -3.63 -6.02
C CYS A 74 9.57 -2.97 -6.10
N LEU A 75 10.54 -3.67 -6.68
CA LEU A 75 11.87 -3.14 -6.95
C LEU A 75 12.08 -2.78 -8.43
N LEU A 76 11.07 -3.00 -9.28
CA LEU A 76 11.18 -2.89 -10.74
C LEU A 76 11.69 -1.51 -11.20
N SER A 77 11.11 -0.43 -10.67
CA SER A 77 11.54 0.94 -11.00
C SER A 77 12.94 1.27 -10.48
N SER A 78 13.34 0.67 -9.36
CA SER A 78 14.69 0.82 -8.81
C SER A 78 15.71 0.07 -9.66
N TRP A 79 15.36 -1.15 -10.06
CA TRP A 79 16.21 -2.02 -10.86
C TRP A 79 16.49 -1.42 -12.25
N LEU A 80 15.45 -0.91 -12.92
CA LEU A 80 15.58 -0.41 -14.29
C LEU A 80 16.28 0.95 -14.41
N GLY A 81 16.31 1.77 -13.36
CA GLY A 81 16.83 3.13 -13.48
C GLY A 81 17.15 3.86 -12.17
N GLY A 82 17.26 3.14 -11.05
CA GLY A 82 17.60 3.73 -9.75
C GLY A 82 16.46 4.45 -9.02
N TRP A 83 15.24 4.42 -9.56
CA TRP A 83 14.10 5.14 -9.00
C TRP A 83 13.25 4.25 -8.08
N SER A 84 13.56 4.23 -6.79
CA SER A 84 12.84 3.40 -5.81
C SER A 84 11.39 3.84 -5.59
N GLY A 85 10.46 2.94 -5.91
CA GLY A 85 9.02 3.13 -5.61
C GLY A 85 8.74 3.25 -4.12
N ASN A 86 9.49 2.51 -3.29
CA ASN A 86 9.40 2.57 -1.82
C ASN A 86 9.83 3.91 -1.23
N ARG A 87 10.42 4.80 -2.04
CA ARG A 87 10.79 6.17 -1.67
C ARG A 87 9.90 7.22 -2.36
N GLY A 88 8.76 6.81 -2.92
CA GLY A 88 7.85 7.68 -3.64
C GLY A 88 8.36 8.11 -5.03
N LYS A 89 9.38 7.44 -5.57
CA LYS A 89 10.02 7.83 -6.85
C LYS A 89 9.63 6.94 -8.04
N CYS A 90 8.60 6.10 -7.91
CA CYS A 90 8.24 5.13 -8.94
C CYS A 90 8.00 5.81 -10.31
N LYS A 91 8.70 5.34 -11.35
CA LYS A 91 8.51 5.80 -12.75
C LYS A 91 7.52 4.92 -13.54
N GLN A 92 6.75 4.11 -12.82
CA GLN A 92 5.70 3.24 -13.36
C GLN A 92 6.14 2.38 -14.56
N PRO A 93 7.30 1.69 -14.50
CA PRO A 93 7.79 0.91 -15.64
C PRO A 93 6.86 -0.22 -16.06
N CYS A 94 6.05 -0.77 -15.13
CA CYS A 94 5.04 -1.78 -15.42
C CYS A 94 3.93 -1.32 -16.39
N ARG A 95 3.75 0.00 -16.55
CA ARG A 95 2.75 0.56 -17.47
C ARG A 95 3.32 0.84 -18.86
N ARG A 96 4.58 0.51 -19.09
CA ARG A 96 5.22 0.72 -20.40
C ARG A 96 4.97 -0.48 -21.30
N ARG A 97 5.15 -0.27 -22.60
CA ARG A 97 5.10 -1.37 -23.57
C ARG A 97 6.37 -2.22 -23.43
N HIS A 98 6.17 -3.52 -23.28
CA HIS A 98 7.22 -4.53 -23.15
C HIS A 98 7.29 -5.37 -24.43
N ARG A 99 8.47 -5.93 -24.71
CA ARG A 99 8.70 -6.88 -25.81
C ARG A 99 8.79 -8.29 -25.22
N SER A 100 8.00 -9.21 -25.76
CA SER A 100 8.02 -10.66 -25.46
C SER A 100 8.18 -11.46 -26.76
N ALA A 101 8.42 -12.77 -26.64
CA ALA A 101 8.39 -13.70 -27.77
C ALA A 101 7.02 -13.70 -28.49
N ASP A 102 5.94 -13.51 -27.72
CA ASP A 102 4.56 -13.45 -28.23
C ASP A 102 4.17 -12.07 -28.78
N GLY A 103 5.12 -11.14 -28.88
CA GLY A 103 4.92 -9.79 -29.43
C GLY A 103 5.11 -8.66 -28.42
N ASN A 104 4.75 -7.44 -28.85
CA ASN A 104 4.93 -6.21 -28.05
C ASN A 104 3.60 -5.73 -27.45
N GLY A 105 3.49 -5.70 -26.12
CA GLY A 105 2.25 -5.36 -25.42
C GLY A 105 2.45 -4.76 -24.03
N PHE A 106 1.33 -4.53 -23.32
CA PHE A 106 1.33 -4.09 -21.93
C PHE A 106 1.01 -5.28 -21.02
N PHE A 107 2.05 -5.99 -20.58
CA PHE A 107 1.87 -7.27 -19.86
C PHE A 107 1.70 -7.12 -18.34
N LEU A 108 1.99 -5.94 -17.79
CA LEU A 108 2.05 -5.69 -16.35
C LEU A 108 1.09 -4.58 -15.90
N SER A 109 0.15 -4.18 -16.77
CA SER A 109 -0.81 -3.10 -16.52
C SER A 109 -2.24 -3.60 -16.49
#